data_AF-A0A1B6KX12-F1
#
_entry.id   AF-A0A1B6KX12-F1
#
_cell.length_a   1.000
_cell.length_b   1.000
_cell.length_c   1.000
_cell.angle_alpha   90.00
_cell.angle_beta   90.00
_cell.angle_gamma   90.00
#
_symmetry.space_group_name_H-M   'P 1'
#
loop_
_entity.id
_entity.type
_entity.pdbx_description
1 polymer ?
#
loop_
_entity_poly.entity_id
_entity_poly.type
_entity_poly.pdbx_seq_one_letter_code
_entity_poly.pdbx_strand_id
1 'polypeptide(L)'
;LAVRLGLSVLITSHTHSAVDNVLLKLRGLVDFLRLGAVHKLHPELAQYGETGRVFTSPEEIQAFYNSKSVVAVTCLGCSHPLLARRQFDLCIVDEATQVLQPTVFRPLFSARKFVLIGDPQQLPPLVRSSKAKELGLGQSLFARLDRPAVTSELSLQYRMNQRITALANTLTYGDKLECGSPAVANATLALPRPLVDQPEWVRRALASSMDKAVVLLDTGITESAACTNAAEADIVVRILTALGQGGVM
;
A
#
# COMPACT_ATOMS: atom_id res chain seq x y z
N LEU A 1 5.35 16.53 -10.51
CA LEU A 1 6.01 16.94 -11.78
C LEU A 1 5.00 16.98 -12.94
N ALA A 2 4.30 15.89 -13.26
CA ALA A 2 3.32 15.84 -14.36
C ALA A 2 2.32 17.01 -14.36
N VAL A 3 1.68 17.29 -13.22
CA VAL A 3 0.75 18.42 -13.07
C VAL A 3 1.43 19.78 -13.30
N ARG A 4 2.68 19.96 -12.85
CA ARG A 4 3.46 21.18 -13.10
C ARG A 4 3.83 21.35 -14.57
N LEU A 5 3.86 20.27 -15.34
CA LEU A 5 4.05 20.28 -16.79
C LEU A 5 2.71 20.42 -17.55
N GLY A 6 1.60 20.68 -16.85
CA GLY A 6 0.27 20.84 -17.45
C GLY A 6 -0.39 19.52 -17.88
N LEU A 7 0.15 18.36 -17.49
CA LEU A 7 -0.40 17.06 -17.85
C LEU A 7 -1.57 16.69 -16.95
N SER A 8 -2.60 16.09 -17.54
CA SER A 8 -3.71 15.49 -16.83
C SER A 8 -3.38 14.08 -16.32
N VAL A 9 -3.73 13.79 -15.07
CA VAL A 9 -3.34 12.54 -14.39
C VAL A 9 -4.55 11.81 -13.83
N LEU A 10 -4.67 10.52 -14.17
CA LEU A 10 -5.59 9.58 -13.54
C LEU A 10 -4.82 8.75 -12.50
N ILE A 11 -5.19 8.84 -11.23
CA ILE A 11 -4.61 8.02 -10.15
C ILE A 11 -5.59 6.90 -9.81
N THR A 12 -5.09 5.67 -9.75
CA THR A 12 -5.92 4.52 -9.43
C THR A 12 -5.17 3.48 -8.61
N SER A 13 -5.93 2.62 -7.93
CA SER A 13 -5.40 1.49 -7.17
C SER A 13 -6.51 0.47 -6.91
N HIS A 14 -6.14 -0.71 -6.39
CA HIS A 14 -7.08 -1.75 -6.00
C HIS A 14 -8.03 -1.29 -4.88
N THR A 15 -7.50 -0.59 -3.86
CA THR A 15 -8.22 -0.26 -2.62
C THR A 15 -8.49 1.23 -2.50
N HIS A 16 -9.51 1.59 -1.70
CA HIS A 16 -9.79 2.99 -1.38
C HIS A 16 -8.65 3.63 -0.58
N SER A 17 -8.11 2.91 0.42
CA SER A 17 -7.04 3.42 1.28
C SER A 17 -5.76 3.73 0.52
N ALA A 18 -5.38 2.92 -0.49
CA ALA A 18 -4.20 3.20 -1.31
C ALA A 18 -4.37 4.51 -2.10
N VAL A 19 -5.51 4.68 -2.79
CA VAL A 19 -5.82 5.94 -3.48
C VAL A 19 -5.80 7.12 -2.51
N ASP A 20 -6.45 6.97 -1.36
CA ASP A 20 -6.61 8.04 -0.38
C ASP A 20 -5.27 8.44 0.25
N ASN A 21 -4.39 7.47 0.54
CA ASN A 21 -3.03 7.72 1.05
C ASN A 21 -2.20 8.56 0.08
N VAL A 22 -2.34 8.34 -1.24
CA VAL A 22 -1.69 9.18 -2.26
C VAL A 22 -2.28 10.59 -2.22
N LEU A 23 -3.60 10.72 -2.19
CA LEU A 23 -4.27 12.02 -2.20
C LEU A 23 -4.01 12.87 -0.95
N LEU A 24 -3.92 12.26 0.23
CA LEU A 24 -3.57 12.95 1.47
C LEU A 24 -2.22 13.65 1.36
N LYS A 25 -1.24 13.04 0.68
CA LYS A 25 0.08 13.63 0.41
C LYS A 25 0.05 14.72 -0.66
N LEU A 26 -0.98 14.73 -1.52
CA LEU A 26 -1.16 15.72 -2.59
C LEU A 26 -1.99 16.94 -2.17
N ARG A 27 -2.64 16.89 -1.01
CA ARG A 27 -3.47 17.96 -0.46
C ARG A 27 -2.69 19.28 -0.36
N GLY A 28 -3.28 20.34 -0.89
CA GLY A 28 -2.68 21.68 -0.91
C GLY A 28 -1.56 21.86 -1.94
N LEU A 29 -1.14 20.79 -2.63
CA LEU A 29 -0.10 20.85 -3.68
C LEU A 29 -0.71 20.87 -5.09
N VAL A 30 -1.83 20.16 -5.29
CA VAL A 30 -2.53 20.05 -6.57
C VAL A 30 -4.04 19.98 -6.34
N ASP A 31 -4.81 20.53 -7.28
CA ASP A 31 -6.27 20.36 -7.30
C ASP A 31 -6.62 19.00 -7.91
N PHE A 32 -7.43 18.22 -7.20
CA PHE A 32 -7.83 16.88 -7.58
C PHE A 32 -9.29 16.59 -7.28
N LEU A 33 -9.84 15.60 -8.00
CA LEU A 33 -11.17 15.05 -7.77
C LEU A 33 -11.06 13.59 -7.35
N ARG A 34 -11.74 13.22 -6.27
CA ARG A 34 -11.80 11.84 -5.77
C ARG A 34 -13.17 11.22 -6.05
N LEU A 35 -13.25 10.37 -7.07
CA LEU A 35 -14.49 9.68 -7.45
C LEU A 35 -14.75 8.50 -6.53
N GLY A 36 -16.02 8.29 -6.15
CA GLY A 36 -16.45 7.16 -5.33
C GLY A 36 -17.47 7.56 -4.26
N ALA A 37 -18.11 6.57 -3.64
CA ALA A 37 -19.08 6.83 -2.59
C ALA A 37 -18.41 7.41 -1.33
N VAL A 38 -18.92 8.54 -0.81
CA VAL A 38 -18.29 9.30 0.31
C VAL A 38 -17.96 8.44 1.52
N HIS A 39 -18.84 7.51 1.89
CA HIS A 39 -18.63 6.63 3.05
C HIS A 39 -17.44 5.67 2.89
N LYS A 40 -16.86 5.57 1.69
CA LYS A 40 -15.64 4.80 1.39
C LYS A 40 -14.39 5.67 1.28
N LEU A 41 -14.52 6.99 1.32
CA LEU A 41 -13.40 7.92 1.27
C LEU A 41 -12.90 8.18 2.69
N HIS A 42 -11.60 8.45 2.80
CA HIS A 42 -11.03 9.02 4.01
C HIS A 42 -11.76 10.33 4.41
N PRO A 43 -12.07 10.56 5.70
CA PRO A 43 -12.86 11.72 6.14
C PRO A 43 -12.30 13.07 5.66
N GLU A 44 -10.98 13.26 5.71
CA GLU A 44 -10.31 14.47 5.24
C GLU A 44 -10.45 14.72 3.72
N LEU A 45 -10.77 13.67 2.96
CA LEU A 45 -10.93 13.73 1.51
C LEU A 45 -12.39 13.90 1.06
N ALA A 46 -13.36 13.88 1.98
CA ALA A 46 -14.79 13.94 1.64
C ALA A 46 -15.15 15.18 0.79
N GLN A 47 -14.53 16.33 1.07
CA GLN A 47 -14.73 17.58 0.31
C GLN A 47 -14.21 17.53 -1.14
N TYR A 48 -13.29 16.61 -1.44
CA TYR A 48 -12.74 16.39 -2.78
C TYR A 48 -13.58 15.40 -3.59
N GLY A 49 -14.68 14.90 -3.02
CA GLY A 49 -15.65 14.05 -3.69
C GLY A 49 -16.61 14.80 -4.61
N GLU A 50 -17.47 14.04 -5.27
CA GLU A 50 -18.56 14.56 -6.11
C GLU A 50 -19.83 14.89 -5.30
N THR A 51 -19.95 14.31 -4.11
CA THR A 51 -21.19 14.36 -3.33
C THR A 51 -21.44 15.76 -2.78
N GLY A 52 -22.71 16.18 -2.84
CA GLY A 52 -23.13 17.53 -2.44
C GLY A 52 -22.95 18.59 -3.54
N ARG A 53 -22.37 18.23 -4.69
CA ARG A 53 -22.31 19.12 -5.85
C ARG A 53 -23.62 19.04 -6.63
N VAL A 54 -24.22 20.19 -6.86
CA VAL A 54 -25.43 20.35 -7.69
C VAL A 54 -25.01 21.00 -8.99
N PHE A 55 -25.37 20.38 -10.10
CA PHE A 55 -25.16 20.91 -11.45
C PHE A 55 -26.52 21.07 -12.11
N THR A 56 -26.69 22.14 -12.88
CA THR A 56 -27.95 22.48 -13.54
C THR A 56 -27.98 22.07 -15.01
N SER A 57 -26.82 21.73 -15.59
CA SER A 57 -26.69 21.29 -16.99
C SER A 57 -25.56 20.27 -17.20
N PRO A 58 -25.62 19.44 -18.24
CA PRO A 58 -24.51 18.57 -18.65
C PRO A 58 -23.20 19.32 -18.95
N GLU A 59 -23.29 20.55 -19.46
CA GLU A 59 -22.16 21.41 -19.78
C GLU A 59 -21.39 21.82 -18.52
N GLU A 60 -22.10 22.15 -17.43
CA GLU A 60 -21.49 22.44 -16.13
C GLU A 60 -20.76 21.23 -15.55
N ILE A 61 -21.35 20.04 -15.67
CA ILE A 61 -20.74 18.78 -15.23
C ILE A 61 -19.43 18.55 -16.00
N GLN A 62 -19.49 18.70 -17.33
CA GLN A 62 -18.32 18.51 -18.19
C GLN A 62 -17.22 19.54 -17.89
N ALA A 63 -17.58 20.81 -17.73
CA ALA A 63 -16.64 21.87 -17.38
C ALA A 63 -15.98 21.61 -16.02
N PHE A 64 -16.76 21.21 -15.01
CA PHE A 64 -16.24 20.85 -13.70
C PHE A 64 -15.24 19.69 -13.79
N TYR A 65 -15.60 18.57 -14.42
CA TYR A 65 -14.68 17.44 -14.50
C TYR A 65 -13.43 17.76 -15.31
N ASN A 66 -13.54 18.53 -16.38
CA ASN A 66 -12.39 18.91 -17.20
C ASN A 66 -11.48 19.94 -16.51
N SER A 67 -11.99 20.73 -15.56
CA SER A 67 -11.17 21.65 -14.76
C SER A 67 -10.16 20.95 -13.85
N LYS A 68 -10.37 19.65 -13.56
CA LYS A 68 -9.56 18.90 -12.61
C LYS A 68 -8.35 18.28 -13.28
N SER A 69 -7.16 18.77 -12.94
CA SER A 69 -5.89 18.24 -13.46
C SER A 69 -5.62 16.79 -13.03
N VAL A 70 -6.07 16.42 -11.83
CA VAL A 70 -5.93 15.08 -11.28
C VAL A 70 -7.31 14.51 -10.96
N VAL A 71 -7.57 13.28 -11.39
CA VAL A 71 -8.76 12.51 -11.02
C VAL A 71 -8.30 11.20 -10.40
N ALA A 72 -8.90 10.83 -9.28
CA ALA A 72 -8.50 9.67 -8.50
C ALA A 72 -9.69 8.77 -8.20
N VAL A 73 -9.53 7.47 -8.45
CA VAL A 73 -10.63 6.49 -8.40
C VAL A 73 -10.05 5.08 -8.26
N THR A 74 -10.75 4.16 -7.62
CA THR A 74 -10.29 2.75 -7.57
C THR A 74 -10.44 2.09 -8.95
N CYS A 75 -9.64 1.05 -9.25
CA CYS A 75 -9.69 0.40 -10.57
C CYS A 75 -11.11 -0.12 -10.91
N LEU A 76 -11.85 -0.57 -9.89
CA LEU A 76 -13.26 -0.99 -10.04
C LEU A 76 -14.22 0.19 -10.20
N GLY A 77 -13.93 1.34 -9.59
CA GLY A 77 -14.69 2.57 -9.75
C GLY A 77 -14.50 3.24 -11.12
N CYS A 78 -13.58 2.74 -11.96
CA CYS A 78 -13.33 3.27 -13.29
C CYS A 78 -14.48 3.08 -14.30
N SER A 79 -15.62 2.51 -13.89
CA SER A 79 -16.86 2.56 -14.69
C SER A 79 -17.54 3.92 -14.67
N HIS A 80 -16.98 4.92 -13.99
CA HIS A 80 -17.54 6.27 -13.92
C HIS A 80 -17.66 6.90 -15.33
N PRO A 81 -18.80 7.50 -15.71
CA PRO A 81 -19.03 8.04 -17.06
C PRO A 81 -18.00 9.06 -17.52
N LEU A 82 -17.37 9.78 -16.58
CA LEU A 82 -16.26 10.69 -16.88
C LEU A 82 -15.13 9.99 -17.65
N LEU A 83 -14.74 8.79 -17.22
CA LEU A 83 -13.59 8.07 -17.79
C LEU A 83 -13.87 7.52 -19.19
N ALA A 84 -15.14 7.39 -19.58
CA ALA A 84 -15.53 7.06 -20.94
C ALA A 84 -15.47 8.26 -21.89
N ARG A 85 -15.48 9.49 -21.37
CA ARG A 85 -15.54 10.73 -22.16
C ARG A 85 -14.25 11.56 -22.12
N ARG A 86 -13.36 11.27 -21.18
CA ARG A 86 -12.11 12.01 -20.96
C ARG A 86 -10.91 11.09 -21.08
N GLN A 87 -9.95 11.50 -21.90
CA GLN A 87 -8.64 10.87 -21.98
C GLN A 87 -7.63 11.69 -21.15
N PHE A 88 -6.86 11.02 -20.32
CA PHE A 88 -5.78 11.58 -19.51
C PHE A 88 -4.44 11.40 -20.22
N ASP A 89 -3.47 12.25 -19.90
CA ASP A 89 -2.11 12.11 -20.44
C ASP A 89 -1.37 10.96 -19.75
N LEU A 90 -1.61 10.75 -18.46
CA LEU A 90 -0.96 9.75 -17.63
C LEU A 90 -1.94 9.04 -16.71
N CYS A 91 -1.89 7.70 -16.67
CA CYS A 91 -2.50 6.89 -15.62
C CYS A 91 -1.43 6.34 -14.67
N ILE A 92 -1.62 6.51 -13.36
CA ILE A 92 -0.78 5.93 -12.33
C ILE A 92 -1.60 4.87 -11.61
N VAL A 93 -1.12 3.62 -11.64
CA VAL A 93 -1.74 2.50 -10.95
C VAL A 93 -0.86 2.14 -9.76
N ASP A 94 -1.29 2.48 -8.55
CA ASP A 94 -0.64 2.07 -7.31
C ASP A 94 -1.10 0.67 -6.88
N GLU A 95 -0.23 -0.08 -6.21
CA GLU A 95 -0.44 -1.50 -5.86
C GLU A 95 -0.78 -2.38 -7.08
N ALA A 96 -0.18 -2.09 -8.23
CA ALA A 96 -0.47 -2.75 -9.50
C ALA A 96 -0.18 -4.26 -9.50
N THR A 97 0.69 -4.74 -8.59
CA THR A 97 0.97 -6.17 -8.42
C THR A 97 -0.19 -6.93 -7.78
N GLN A 98 -1.08 -6.25 -7.06
CA GLN A 98 -2.25 -6.84 -6.41
C GLN A 98 -3.53 -6.75 -7.27
N VAL A 99 -3.49 -6.01 -8.39
CA VAL A 99 -4.65 -5.79 -9.25
C VAL A 99 -4.78 -6.90 -10.30
N LEU A 100 -5.98 -7.49 -10.40
CA LEU A 100 -6.32 -8.39 -11.50
C LEU A 100 -6.16 -7.69 -12.86
N GLN A 101 -5.45 -8.32 -13.79
CA GLN A 101 -5.21 -7.78 -15.12
C GLN A 101 -6.48 -7.27 -15.86
N PRO A 102 -7.63 -7.97 -15.89
CA PRO A 102 -8.83 -7.42 -16.54
C PRO A 102 -9.35 -6.13 -15.88
N THR A 103 -9.10 -5.96 -14.58
CA THR A 103 -9.56 -4.81 -13.80
C THR A 103 -8.73 -3.56 -14.10
N VAL A 104 -7.43 -3.71 -14.33
CA VAL A 104 -6.54 -2.56 -14.60
C VAL A 104 -6.74 -1.99 -16.00
N PHE A 105 -7.23 -2.76 -16.98
CA PHE A 105 -7.40 -2.24 -18.34
C PHE A 105 -8.37 -1.05 -18.45
N ARG A 106 -9.42 -1.01 -17.60
CA ARG A 106 -10.38 0.11 -17.61
C ARG A 106 -9.72 1.48 -17.40
N PRO A 107 -8.98 1.74 -16.31
CA PRO A 107 -8.26 3.01 -16.17
C PRO A 107 -7.21 3.25 -17.25
N LEU A 108 -6.55 2.19 -17.74
CA LEU A 108 -5.52 2.33 -18.78
C LEU A 108 -6.08 2.82 -20.11
N PHE A 109 -7.28 2.38 -20.51
CA PHE A 109 -7.93 2.87 -21.73
C PHE A 109 -8.30 4.36 -21.68
N SER A 110 -8.43 4.91 -20.48
CA SER A 110 -8.68 6.33 -20.27
C SER A 110 -7.40 7.17 -20.26
N ALA A 111 -6.22 6.61 -20.59
CA ALA A 111 -4.97 7.38 -20.62
C ALA A 111 -4.06 7.06 -21.82
N ARG A 112 -3.22 8.02 -22.21
CA ARG A 112 -2.23 7.86 -23.30
C ARG A 112 -0.97 7.11 -22.88
N LYS A 113 -0.53 7.32 -21.64
CA LYS A 113 0.62 6.65 -21.02
C LYS A 113 0.23 6.16 -19.65
N PHE A 114 0.96 5.18 -19.13
CA PHE A 114 0.73 4.69 -17.78
C PHE A 114 2.03 4.36 -17.04
N VAL A 115 1.95 4.37 -15.72
CA VAL A 115 2.97 3.92 -14.79
C VAL A 115 2.31 2.92 -13.84
N LEU A 116 2.90 1.74 -13.74
CA LEU A 116 2.48 0.72 -12.78
C LEU A 116 3.46 0.75 -11.60
N ILE A 117 2.95 0.95 -10.40
CA ILE A 117 3.73 0.98 -9.16
C ILE A 117 3.32 -0.26 -8.36
N GLY A 118 4.30 -1.01 -7.89
CA GLY A 118 4.08 -2.19 -7.08
C GLY A 118 5.38 -2.92 -6.82
N ASP A 119 5.27 -4.02 -6.08
CA ASP A 119 6.39 -4.86 -5.70
C ASP A 119 6.11 -6.31 -6.12
N PRO A 120 6.88 -6.88 -7.07
CA PRO A 120 6.66 -8.23 -7.57
C PRO A 120 7.00 -9.31 -6.52
N GLN A 121 7.72 -8.96 -5.45
CA GLN A 121 8.03 -9.88 -4.35
C GLN A 121 6.95 -9.91 -3.27
N GLN A 122 5.92 -9.05 -3.36
CA GLN A 122 4.78 -9.02 -2.45
C GLN A 122 3.58 -9.83 -2.98
N LEU A 123 2.41 -9.66 -2.35
CA LEU A 123 1.22 -10.45 -2.64
C LEU A 123 0.75 -10.28 -4.10
N PRO A 124 0.45 -11.37 -4.82
CA PRO A 124 -0.19 -11.30 -6.13
C PRO A 124 -1.70 -11.02 -6.01
N PRO A 125 -2.42 -10.84 -7.13
CA PRO A 125 -3.86 -10.68 -7.10
C PRO A 125 -4.57 -11.90 -6.48
N LEU A 126 -5.58 -11.64 -5.64
CA LEU A 126 -6.36 -12.69 -5.00
C LEU A 126 -7.27 -13.40 -6.01
N VAL A 127 -7.01 -14.69 -6.25
CA VAL A 127 -7.83 -15.55 -7.12
C VAL A 127 -8.35 -16.73 -6.31
N ARG A 128 -9.67 -16.81 -6.11
CA ARG A 128 -10.31 -17.88 -5.32
C ARG A 128 -10.39 -19.22 -6.05
N SER A 129 -10.54 -19.20 -7.38
CA SER A 129 -10.62 -20.42 -8.18
C SER A 129 -9.22 -20.94 -8.49
N SER A 130 -8.88 -22.11 -7.97
CA SER A 130 -7.60 -22.78 -8.28
C SER A 130 -7.44 -22.97 -9.78
N LYS A 131 -8.50 -23.37 -10.49
CA LYS A 131 -8.47 -23.53 -11.95
C LYS A 131 -8.15 -22.22 -12.67
N ALA A 132 -8.75 -21.11 -12.25
CA ALA A 132 -8.47 -19.81 -12.86
C ALA A 132 -7.03 -19.34 -12.56
N LYS A 133 -6.52 -19.63 -11.35
CA LYS A 133 -5.13 -19.34 -10.98
C LYS A 133 -4.14 -20.12 -11.85
N GLU A 134 -4.38 -21.41 -12.05
CA GLU A 134 -3.59 -22.27 -12.97
C GLU A 134 -3.60 -21.76 -14.40
N LEU A 135 -4.74 -21.24 -14.87
CA LEU A 135 -4.87 -20.63 -16.19
C LEU A 135 -4.29 -19.19 -16.28
N GLY A 136 -3.61 -18.73 -15.24
CA GLY A 136 -2.83 -17.48 -15.27
C GLY A 136 -3.56 -16.22 -14.77
N LEU A 137 -4.78 -16.33 -14.22
CA LEU A 137 -5.50 -15.17 -13.67
C LEU A 137 -4.77 -14.52 -12.48
N GLY A 138 -3.88 -15.28 -11.82
CA GLY A 138 -3.03 -14.79 -10.72
C GLY A 138 -1.84 -13.95 -11.18
N GLN A 139 -1.59 -13.79 -12.49
CA GLN A 139 -0.54 -12.92 -12.99
C GLN A 139 -1.07 -11.49 -13.16
N SER A 140 -0.52 -10.54 -12.41
CA SER A 140 -0.84 -9.12 -12.57
C SER A 140 -0.31 -8.56 -13.89
N LEU A 141 -0.83 -7.41 -14.34
CA LEU A 141 -0.27 -6.72 -15.51
C LEU A 141 1.17 -6.24 -15.24
N PHE A 142 1.46 -5.80 -14.01
CA PHE A 142 2.81 -5.44 -13.59
C PHE A 142 3.78 -6.60 -13.85
N ALA A 143 3.50 -7.78 -13.28
CA ALA A 143 4.37 -8.95 -13.41
C ALA A 143 4.51 -9.42 -14.87
N ARG A 144 3.49 -9.21 -15.70
CA ARG A 144 3.56 -9.56 -17.14
C ARG A 144 4.46 -8.61 -17.93
N LEU A 145 4.50 -7.33 -17.56
CA LEU A 145 5.26 -6.30 -18.28
C LEU A 145 6.65 -6.06 -17.69
N ASP A 146 6.93 -6.60 -16.50
CA ASP A 146 8.18 -6.43 -15.78
C ASP A 146 9.37 -6.96 -16.60
N ARG A 147 10.25 -6.03 -16.99
CA ARG A 147 11.50 -6.33 -17.69
C ARG A 147 12.48 -5.17 -17.48
N PRO A 148 13.81 -5.43 -17.46
CA PRO A 148 14.80 -4.41 -17.13
C PRO A 148 14.71 -3.10 -17.94
N ALA A 149 14.26 -3.17 -19.20
CA ALA A 149 14.15 -2.00 -20.08
C ALA A 149 13.02 -1.00 -19.70
N VAL A 150 12.06 -1.40 -18.87
CA VAL A 150 10.88 -0.57 -18.51
C VAL A 150 10.63 -0.51 -17.01
N THR A 151 11.47 -1.17 -16.21
CA THR A 151 11.34 -1.25 -14.76
C THR A 151 12.39 -0.36 -14.11
N SER A 152 11.99 0.36 -13.07
CA SER A 152 12.89 1.12 -12.20
C SER A 152 12.64 0.71 -10.76
N GLU A 153 13.69 0.28 -10.07
CA GLU A 153 13.62 -0.17 -8.68
C GLU A 153 13.93 0.99 -7.73
N LEU A 154 13.22 1.05 -6.60
CA LEU A 154 13.50 1.99 -5.52
C LEU A 154 14.20 1.24 -4.38
N SER A 155 15.52 1.46 -4.22
CA SER A 155 16.35 0.75 -3.23
C SER A 155 16.33 1.40 -1.84
N LEU A 156 16.19 2.73 -1.76
CA LEU A 156 16.17 3.45 -0.48
C LEU A 156 14.84 3.25 0.25
N GLN A 157 14.90 2.68 1.45
CA GLN A 157 13.75 2.42 2.32
C GLN A 157 13.84 3.21 3.64
N TYR A 158 12.69 3.60 4.18
CA TYR A 158 12.57 4.49 5.34
C TYR A 158 11.75 3.88 6.49
N ARG A 159 11.57 2.55 6.52
CA ARG A 159 10.71 1.85 7.50
C ARG A 159 11.51 0.99 8.47
N MET A 160 12.40 0.16 7.95
CA MET A 160 13.08 -0.89 8.68
C MET A 160 14.46 -0.44 9.12
N ASN A 161 14.87 -0.83 10.33
CA ASN A 161 16.25 -0.67 10.77
C ASN A 161 17.18 -1.64 10.03
N GLN A 162 18.49 -1.45 10.19
CA GLN A 162 19.48 -2.20 9.41
C GLN A 162 19.41 -3.72 9.58
N ARG A 163 19.01 -4.23 10.75
CA ARG A 163 18.94 -5.68 11.01
C ARG A 163 17.71 -6.31 10.36
N ILE A 164 16.57 -5.62 10.43
CA ILE A 164 15.34 -6.06 9.75
C ILE A 164 15.53 -5.97 8.23
N THR A 165 16.17 -4.90 7.73
CA THR A 165 16.52 -4.75 6.31
C THR A 165 17.46 -5.86 5.83
N ALA A 166 18.50 -6.21 6.61
CA ALA A 166 19.40 -7.30 6.26
C ALA A 166 18.66 -8.65 6.14
N LEU A 167 17.68 -8.91 7.00
CA LEU A 167 16.83 -10.10 6.91
C LEU A 167 16.00 -10.10 5.61
N ALA A 168 15.33 -8.98 5.29
CA ALA A 168 14.55 -8.84 4.06
C ALA A 168 15.42 -8.99 2.79
N ASN A 169 16.62 -8.40 2.80
CA ASN A 169 17.59 -8.55 1.73
C ASN A 169 18.03 -10.01 1.55
N THR A 170 18.38 -10.68 2.64
CA THR A 170 18.82 -12.09 2.60
C THR A 170 17.74 -13.01 2.06
N LEU A 171 16.48 -12.79 2.45
CA LEU A 171 15.38 -13.68 2.09
C LEU A 171 14.72 -13.37 0.74
N THR A 172 14.78 -12.11 0.28
CA THR A 172 13.89 -11.67 -0.82
C THR A 172 14.54 -10.71 -1.80
N TYR A 173 15.25 -9.68 -1.33
CA TYR A 173 15.67 -8.57 -2.20
C TYR A 173 17.13 -8.61 -2.66
N GLY A 174 17.94 -9.58 -2.23
CA GLY A 174 19.31 -9.79 -2.72
C GLY A 174 20.21 -8.57 -2.52
N ASP A 175 20.25 -8.04 -1.29
CA ASP A 175 21.05 -6.87 -0.89
C ASP A 175 20.75 -5.54 -1.60
N LYS A 176 19.62 -5.45 -2.32
CA LYS A 176 19.22 -4.23 -3.02
C LYS A 176 18.64 -3.14 -2.13
N LEU A 177 18.11 -3.46 -0.95
CA LEU A 177 17.49 -2.46 -0.07
C LEU A 177 18.52 -1.76 0.81
N GLU A 178 18.42 -0.44 0.90
CA GLU A 178 19.31 0.41 1.68
C GLU A 178 18.51 1.31 2.63
N CYS A 179 18.97 1.46 3.87
CA CYS A 179 18.37 2.41 4.81
C CYS A 179 18.57 3.85 4.33
N GLY A 180 17.48 4.58 4.14
CA GLY A 180 17.50 5.94 3.61
C GLY A 180 18.11 7.00 4.55
N SER A 181 18.42 6.65 5.79
CA SER A 181 19.21 7.49 6.70
C SER A 181 19.83 6.69 7.85
N PRO A 182 20.89 7.21 8.51
CA PRO A 182 21.44 6.61 9.74
C PRO A 182 20.42 6.55 10.88
N ALA A 183 19.48 7.50 10.95
CA ALA A 183 18.43 7.49 11.96
C ALA A 183 17.48 6.30 11.80
N VAL A 184 17.08 5.99 10.56
CA VAL A 184 16.29 4.79 10.24
C VAL A 184 17.11 3.53 10.51
N ALA A 185 18.36 3.49 10.04
CA ALA A 185 19.24 2.33 10.21
C ALA A 185 19.45 1.94 11.68
N ASN A 186 19.52 2.94 12.57
CA ASN A 186 19.78 2.75 14.00
C ASN A 186 18.52 2.77 14.88
N ALA A 187 17.33 2.87 14.30
CA ALA A 187 16.08 2.90 15.06
C ALA A 187 15.85 1.56 15.81
N THR A 188 15.54 1.64 17.10
CA THR A 188 15.18 0.49 17.93
C THR A 188 13.83 0.72 18.61
N LEU A 189 13.25 -0.36 19.15
CA LEU A 189 12.00 -0.26 19.92
C LEU A 189 12.23 0.62 21.14
N ALA A 190 11.52 1.75 21.21
CA ALA A 190 11.52 2.62 22.38
C ALA A 190 10.53 2.09 23.41
N LEU A 191 11.01 1.74 24.60
CA LEU A 191 10.19 1.42 25.76
C LEU A 191 10.34 2.57 26.78
N PRO A 192 9.41 3.55 26.81
CA PRO A 192 9.45 4.65 27.77
C PRO A 192 9.53 4.23 29.23
N ARG A 193 8.98 3.05 29.57
CA ARG A 193 8.97 2.48 30.91
C ARG A 193 9.69 1.14 30.93
N PRO A 194 10.45 0.83 32.00
CA PRO A 194 11.09 -0.48 32.13
C PRO A 194 10.04 -1.58 32.30
N LEU A 195 10.33 -2.76 31.78
CA LEU A 195 9.51 -3.95 31.97
C LEU A 195 9.73 -4.51 33.39
N VAL A 196 8.70 -4.47 34.23
CA VAL A 196 8.70 -5.01 35.59
C VAL A 196 7.94 -6.34 35.59
N ASP A 197 8.39 -7.32 36.40
CA ASP A 197 7.74 -8.63 36.58
C ASP A 197 7.49 -9.45 35.30
N GLN A 198 8.28 -9.21 34.25
CA GLN A 198 8.26 -10.03 33.04
C GLN A 198 9.31 -11.16 33.08
N PRO A 199 9.00 -12.37 32.58
CA PRO A 199 9.94 -13.45 32.35
C PRO A 199 11.08 -13.02 31.45
N GLU A 200 12.22 -13.70 31.61
CA GLU A 200 13.44 -13.40 30.86
C GLU A 200 13.24 -13.44 29.33
N TRP A 201 12.50 -14.42 28.82
CA TRP A 201 12.25 -14.53 27.38
C TRP A 201 11.46 -13.32 26.82
N VAL A 202 10.54 -12.75 27.60
CA VAL A 202 9.79 -11.54 27.21
C VAL A 202 10.71 -10.33 27.19
N ARG A 203 11.55 -10.17 28.24
CA ARG A 203 12.55 -9.10 28.29
C ARG A 203 13.53 -9.19 27.13
N ARG A 204 13.94 -10.41 26.76
CA ARG A 204 14.81 -10.67 25.61
C ARG A 204 14.11 -10.35 24.29
N ALA A 205 12.84 -10.71 24.14
CA ALA A 205 12.05 -10.44 22.93
C ALA A 205 11.79 -8.94 22.71
N LEU A 206 11.68 -8.17 23.79
CA LEU A 206 11.42 -6.74 23.77
C LEU A 206 12.66 -5.88 24.05
N ALA A 207 13.86 -6.46 23.98
CA ALA A 207 15.09 -5.73 24.22
C ALA A 207 15.30 -4.63 23.16
N SER A 208 15.55 -3.39 23.59
CA SER A 208 15.80 -2.25 22.71
C SER A 208 17.19 -2.25 22.04
N SER A 209 17.94 -3.36 22.12
CA SER A 209 19.27 -3.48 21.54
C SER A 209 19.18 -3.92 20.08
N MET A 210 20.09 -3.40 19.24
CA MET A 210 20.04 -3.65 17.80
C MET A 210 20.24 -5.13 17.45
N ASP A 211 21.05 -5.88 18.22
CA ASP A 211 21.24 -7.32 18.03
C ASP A 211 19.98 -8.15 18.32
N LYS A 212 18.98 -7.57 18.99
CA LYS A 212 17.67 -8.16 19.27
C LYS A 212 16.53 -7.54 18.46
N ALA A 213 16.84 -6.78 17.41
CA ALA A 213 15.83 -6.23 16.50
C ALA A 213 14.99 -7.30 15.79
N VAL A 214 15.53 -8.52 15.66
CA VAL A 214 14.80 -9.70 15.15
C VAL A 214 14.96 -10.82 16.17
N VAL A 215 13.84 -11.33 16.67
CA VAL A 215 13.80 -12.46 17.59
C VAL A 215 12.78 -13.48 17.09
N LEU A 216 13.21 -14.72 16.90
CA LEU A 216 12.32 -15.85 16.68
C LEU A 216 12.06 -16.55 18.02
N LEU A 217 10.79 -16.74 18.36
CA LEU A 217 10.36 -17.52 19.52
C LEU A 217 9.91 -18.89 19.03
N ASP A 218 10.68 -19.92 19.37
CA ASP A 218 10.33 -21.30 19.09
C ASP A 218 9.29 -21.78 20.12
N THR A 219 8.09 -22.13 19.63
CA THR A 219 6.97 -22.62 20.43
C THR A 219 6.90 -24.15 20.46
N GLY A 220 7.85 -24.84 19.82
CA GLY A 220 7.88 -26.29 19.71
C GLY A 220 6.88 -26.86 18.72
N ILE A 221 6.65 -28.17 18.79
CA ILE A 221 5.69 -28.86 17.93
C ILE A 221 4.28 -28.66 18.50
N THR A 222 3.42 -28.02 17.72
CA THR A 222 2.02 -27.80 18.08
C THR A 222 1.16 -28.78 17.27
N GLU A 223 0.67 -29.85 17.90
CA GLU A 223 -0.07 -30.96 17.25
C GLU A 223 -1.53 -30.60 16.85
N SER A 224 -1.76 -29.42 16.30
CA SER A 224 -3.09 -28.99 15.88
C SER A 224 -3.22 -29.01 14.35
N ALA A 225 -4.10 -29.88 13.85
CA ALA A 225 -4.57 -29.84 12.46
C ALA A 225 -5.49 -28.62 12.18
N ALA A 226 -5.89 -27.88 13.22
CA ALA A 226 -6.64 -26.64 13.08
C ALA A 226 -5.67 -25.45 12.90
N CYS A 227 -6.07 -24.46 12.09
CA CYS A 227 -5.31 -23.21 11.89
C CYS A 227 -5.38 -22.27 13.12
N THR A 228 -5.51 -22.82 14.33
CA THR A 228 -5.60 -22.08 15.59
C THR A 228 -4.64 -22.68 16.62
N ASN A 229 -3.94 -21.80 17.34
CA ASN A 229 -2.98 -22.17 18.38
C ASN A 229 -3.16 -21.26 19.60
N ALA A 230 -3.75 -21.80 20.67
CA ALA A 230 -3.99 -21.05 21.90
C ALA A 230 -2.69 -20.69 22.64
N ALA A 231 -1.67 -21.55 22.59
CA ALA A 231 -0.39 -21.29 23.24
C ALA A 231 0.36 -20.13 22.58
N GLU A 232 0.37 -20.07 21.25
CA GLU A 232 0.90 -18.90 20.51
C GLU A 232 0.11 -17.63 20.81
N ALA A 233 -1.23 -17.72 20.89
CA ALA A 233 -2.06 -16.58 21.24
C ALA A 233 -1.72 -16.05 22.64
N ASP A 234 -1.55 -16.91 23.64
CA ASP A 234 -1.14 -16.51 24.99
C ASP A 234 0.23 -15.83 25.00
N ILE A 235 1.20 -16.34 24.23
CA ILE A 235 2.53 -15.72 24.06
C ILE A 235 2.38 -14.30 23.47
N VAL A 236 1.60 -14.14 22.41
CA VAL A 236 1.34 -12.83 21.78
C VAL A 236 0.68 -11.86 22.76
N VAL A 237 -0.36 -12.30 23.48
CA VAL A 237 -1.05 -11.48 24.49
C VAL A 237 -0.07 -11.02 25.57
N ARG A 238 0.85 -11.90 25.98
CA ARG A 238 1.86 -11.61 26.99
C ARG A 238 2.87 -10.56 26.50
N ILE A 239 3.30 -10.64 25.24
CA ILE A 239 4.16 -9.63 24.60
C ILE A 239 3.43 -8.29 24.50
N LEU A 240 2.18 -8.29 24.04
CA LEU A 240 1.38 -7.06 23.93
C LEU A 240 1.14 -6.40 25.29
N THR A 241 0.87 -7.20 26.34
CA THR A 241 0.71 -6.69 27.70
C THR A 241 2.02 -6.05 28.20
N ALA A 242 3.16 -6.69 27.94
CA ALA A 242 4.47 -6.14 28.28
C ALA A 242 4.80 -4.86 27.50
N LEU A 243 4.47 -4.79 26.20
CA LEU A 243 4.59 -3.57 25.39
C LEU A 243 3.76 -2.41 25.97
N GLY A 244 2.51 -2.69 26.35
CA GLY A 244 1.65 -1.71 27.02
C GLY A 244 2.22 -1.23 28.35
N GLN A 245 2.75 -2.14 29.19
CA GLN A 245 3.48 -1.77 30.40
C GLN A 245 4.70 -0.90 30.08
N GLY A 246 5.45 -1.25 29.03
CA GLY A 246 6.59 -0.50 28.51
C GLY A 246 6.23 0.89 27.98
N GLY A 247 4.95 1.22 27.80
CA GLY A 247 4.48 2.53 27.33
C GLY A 247 4.38 2.66 25.82
N VAL A 248 4.36 1.53 25.09
CA VAL A 248 4.01 1.50 23.67
C VAL A 248 2.50 1.42 23.58
N MET A 249 1.86 2.46 23.03
CA MET A 249 0.42 2.49 22.70
C MET A 249 0.21 2.34 21.20
#